data_AF-A0A7C1H6J7-F1
#
_entry.id   AF-A0A7C1H6J7-F1
#
_cell.length_a   1.000
_cell.length_b   1.000
_cell.length_c   1.000
_cell.angle_alpha   90.00
_cell.angle_beta   90.00
_cell.angle_gamma   90.00
#
_symmetry.space_group_name_H-M   'P 1'
#
loop_
_entity.id
_entity.type
_entity.pdbx_description
1 polymer ?
#
loop_
_entity_poly.entity_id
_entity_poly.type
_entity_poly.pdbx_seq_one_letter_code
_entity_poly.pdbx_strand_id
1 'polypeptide(L)'
;MAINLGKYAFGGPYDGAKYLVEKQGVFVVLCKDIRNEAKFYILDVDESDNVRKAAMDHPRQVEWVKKAHGTGKLAVGVLYTELMKKEDRLKVVSYVRGLFDTPCGS
;
A
#
# COMPACT_ATOMS: atom_id res chain seq x y z
N MET A 1 -3.81 -9.65 -10.27
CA MET A 1 -4.83 -8.58 -10.31
C MET A 1 -4.13 -7.24 -10.16
N ALA A 2 -4.77 -6.17 -10.63
CA ALA A 2 -4.29 -4.81 -10.46
C ALA A 2 -5.33 -3.98 -9.69
N ILE A 3 -4.85 -3.06 -8.87
CA ILE A 3 -5.65 -2.08 -8.13
C ILE A 3 -5.40 -0.73 -8.79
N ASN A 4 -6.46 -0.12 -9.30
CA ASN A 4 -6.36 1.20 -9.90
C ASN A 4 -6.59 2.28 -8.85
N LEU A 5 -5.55 3.06 -8.56
CA LEU A 5 -5.57 4.18 -7.62
C LEU A 5 -5.35 5.47 -8.41
N GLY A 6 -6.46 6.09 -8.84
CA GLY A 6 -6.43 7.20 -9.79
C GLY A 6 -5.77 6.78 -11.10
N LYS A 7 -4.72 7.50 -11.51
CA LYS A 7 -3.97 7.22 -12.75
C LYS A 7 -2.91 6.11 -12.63
N TYR A 8 -2.69 5.53 -11.44
CA TYR A 8 -1.66 4.52 -11.22
C TYR A 8 -2.28 3.14 -11.01
N ALA A 9 -1.72 2.14 -11.69
CA ALA A 9 -2.11 0.73 -11.54
C ALA A 9 -1.09 0.02 -10.64
N PHE A 10 -1.52 -0.34 -9.44
CA PHE A 10 -0.72 -1.11 -8.49
C PHE A 10 -0.96 -2.61 -8.73
N GLY A 11 0.09 -3.42 -8.69
CA GLY A 11 -0.05 -4.88 -8.60
C GLY A 11 -0.61 -5.28 -7.24
N GLY A 12 -1.51 -6.27 -7.23
CA GLY A 12 -2.14 -6.78 -6.00
C GLY A 12 -3.68 -6.76 -6.09
N PRO A 13 -4.40 -6.78 -4.96
CA PRO A 13 -3.90 -6.80 -3.57
C PRO A 13 -3.35 -8.17 -3.17
N TYR A 14 -2.11 -8.21 -2.70
CA TYR A 14 -1.47 -9.40 -2.12
C TYR A 14 -1.83 -9.55 -0.65
N ASP A 15 -1.99 -10.77 -0.15
CA ASP A 15 -2.38 -11.03 1.26
C ASP A 15 -1.23 -10.83 2.27
N GLY A 16 -0.18 -10.11 1.88
CA GLY A 16 0.92 -9.75 2.75
C GLY A 16 2.17 -9.30 1.99
N ALA A 17 3.03 -8.57 2.68
CA ALA A 17 4.28 -8.05 2.12
C ALA A 17 5.26 -9.14 1.67
N LYS A 18 5.15 -10.37 2.19
CA LYS A 18 5.99 -11.51 1.79
C LYS A 18 5.91 -11.86 0.29
N TYR A 19 4.84 -11.45 -0.39
CA TYR A 19 4.63 -11.67 -1.83
C TYR A 19 5.22 -10.57 -2.71
N LEU A 20 5.77 -9.50 -2.10
CA LEU A 20 6.45 -8.44 -2.80
C LEU A 20 7.88 -8.86 -3.16
N VAL A 21 8.41 -8.26 -4.22
CA VAL A 21 9.80 -8.37 -4.63
C VAL A 21 10.61 -7.27 -3.94
N GLU A 22 11.86 -7.57 -3.59
CA GLU A 22 12.81 -6.61 -3.02
C GLU A 22 13.31 -5.63 -4.08
N LYS A 23 12.46 -4.67 -4.45
CA LYS A 23 12.73 -3.63 -5.44
C LYS A 23 12.24 -2.27 -4.96
N GLN A 24 12.75 -1.22 -5.59
CA GLN A 24 12.26 0.13 -5.34
C GLN A 24 10.86 0.34 -5.92
N GLY A 25 10.04 1.10 -5.21
CA GLY A 25 8.65 1.28 -5.57
C GLY A 25 7.85 2.06 -4.55
N VAL A 26 6.54 2.09 -4.80
CA VAL A 26 5.53 2.61 -3.89
C VAL A 26 4.66 1.42 -3.47
N PHE A 27 4.43 1.26 -2.18
CA PHE A 27 3.50 0.25 -1.68
C PHE A 27 2.29 0.93 -1.04
N VAL A 28 1.15 0.27 -1.13
CA VAL A 28 -0.11 0.71 -0.53
C VAL A 28 -0.61 -0.37 0.39
N VAL A 29 -0.94 -0.01 1.63
CA VAL A 29 -1.52 -0.92 2.61
C VAL A 29 -3.04 -0.79 2.55
N LEU A 30 -3.70 -1.93 2.47
CA LEU A 30 -5.12 -2.05 2.20
C LEU A 30 -5.78 -2.89 3.29
N CYS A 31 -7.04 -2.59 3.56
CA CYS A 31 -7.93 -3.42 4.37
C CYS A 31 -9.01 -3.99 3.45
N LYS A 32 -8.97 -5.28 3.14
CA LYS A 32 -10.03 -5.99 2.40
C LYS A 32 -11.21 -6.23 3.34
N ASP A 33 -12.38 -5.73 3.01
CA ASP A 33 -13.58 -5.82 3.85
C ASP A 33 -14.01 -7.28 4.07
N ILE A 34 -14.27 -7.68 5.32
CA ILE A 34 -14.66 -9.07 5.63
C ILE A 34 -16.05 -9.45 5.07
N ARG A 35 -16.90 -8.47 4.78
CA ARG A 35 -18.27 -8.69 4.30
C ARG A 35 -18.34 -8.64 2.77
N ASN A 36 -17.35 -8.04 2.12
CA ASN A 36 -17.30 -7.90 0.66
C ASN A 36 -15.85 -7.94 0.17
N GLU A 37 -15.44 -9.08 -0.39
CA GLU A 37 -14.08 -9.29 -0.90
C GLU A 37 -13.69 -8.36 -2.06
N ALA A 38 -14.66 -7.79 -2.78
CA ALA A 38 -14.41 -6.81 -3.83
C ALA A 38 -14.16 -5.39 -3.29
N LYS A 39 -14.43 -5.15 -2.00
CA LYS A 39 -14.26 -3.84 -1.36
C LYS A 39 -12.98 -3.81 -0.53
N PHE A 40 -12.20 -2.76 -0.71
CA PHE A 40 -11.00 -2.49 0.09
C PHE A 40 -10.91 -1.01 0.44
N TYR A 41 -10.29 -0.72 1.57
CA TYR A 41 -9.97 0.63 2.03
C TYR A 41 -8.46 0.82 2.04
N ILE A 42 -7.99 2.03 1.74
CA ILE A 42 -6.58 2.36 1.85
C ILE A 42 -6.30 2.74 3.30
N LEU A 43 -5.30 2.10 3.90
CA LEU A 43 -4.85 2.42 5.25
C LEU A 43 -3.65 3.35 5.22
N ASP A 44 -2.71 3.08 4.33
CA ASP A 44 -1.43 3.80 4.23
C ASP A 44 -0.85 3.66 2.83
N VAL A 45 0.05 4.58 2.47
CA VAL A 45 0.82 4.54 1.24
C VAL A 45 2.18 5.19 1.51
N ASP A 46 3.23 4.51 1.09
CA ASP A 46 4.60 4.99 1.26
C ASP A 46 5.52 4.47 0.14
N GLU A 47 6.70 5.07 0.03
CA GLU A 47 7.71 4.68 -0.93
C GLU A 47 8.93 4.06 -0.25
N SER A 48 9.66 3.23 -0.99
CA SER A 48 10.91 2.66 -0.51
C SER A 48 11.80 2.19 -1.65
N ASP A 49 13.10 2.12 -1.39
CA ASP A 49 14.07 1.44 -2.26
C ASP A 49 13.98 -0.10 -2.16
N ASN A 50 13.34 -0.62 -1.10
CA ASN A 50 12.98 -2.03 -0.97
C ASN A 50 11.57 -2.16 -0.36
N VAL A 51 10.56 -2.20 -1.22
CA VAL A 51 9.16 -2.22 -0.80
C VAL A 51 8.77 -3.44 0.03
N ARG A 52 9.38 -4.61 -0.23
CA ARG A 52 9.11 -5.84 0.52
C ARG A 52 9.55 -5.66 1.97
N LYS A 53 10.81 -5.24 2.17
CA LYS A 53 11.37 -5.01 3.50
C LYS A 53 10.64 -3.88 4.22
N ALA A 54 10.40 -2.77 3.54
CA ALA A 54 9.68 -1.64 4.12
C ALA A 54 8.27 -2.02 4.59
N ALA A 55 7.51 -2.77 3.79
CA ALA A 55 6.18 -3.21 4.19
C ALA A 55 6.20 -4.34 5.25
N MET A 56 7.27 -5.15 5.33
CA MET A 56 7.45 -6.22 6.33
C MET A 56 7.97 -5.74 7.68
N ASP A 57 8.72 -4.63 7.73
CA ASP A 57 9.35 -4.12 8.95
C ASP A 57 8.86 -2.71 9.30
N HIS A 58 7.71 -2.29 8.74
CA HIS A 58 7.24 -0.92 8.90
C HIS A 58 6.87 -0.62 10.36
N PRO A 59 7.33 0.52 10.94
CA PRO A 59 6.98 0.88 12.32
C PRO A 59 5.46 1.04 12.52
N ARG A 60 4.73 1.45 11.47
CA ARG A 60 3.26 1.60 11.50
C ARG A 60 2.48 0.28 11.34
N GLN A 61 3.13 -0.88 11.23
CA GLN A 61 2.42 -2.17 11.08
C GLN A 61 1.38 -2.43 12.15
N VAL A 62 1.72 -2.13 13.40
CA VAL A 62 0.80 -2.30 14.54
C VAL A 62 -0.44 -1.43 14.36
N GLU A 63 -0.31 -0.22 13.82
CA GLU A 63 -1.43 0.67 13.54
C GLU A 63 -2.30 0.15 12.38
N TRP A 64 -1.67 -0.36 11.32
CA TRP A 64 -2.38 -0.97 10.20
C TRP A 64 -3.26 -2.13 10.68
N VAL A 65 -2.71 -3.02 11.52
CA VAL A 65 -3.47 -4.14 12.11
C VAL A 65 -4.62 -3.63 12.97
N LYS A 66 -4.37 -2.62 13.83
CA LYS A 66 -5.42 -2.03 14.68
C LYS A 66 -6.55 -1.41 13.85
N LYS A 67 -6.24 -0.71 12.76
CA LYS A 67 -7.25 -0.12 11.86
C LYS A 67 -7.99 -1.15 11.02
N ALA A 68 -7.36 -2.27 10.68
CA ALA A 68 -8.00 -3.37 9.97
C ALA A 68 -8.88 -4.24 10.88
N HIS A 69 -8.58 -4.28 12.18
CA HIS A 69 -9.24 -5.15 13.15
C HIS A 69 -10.77 -4.98 13.15
N GLY A 70 -11.50 -6.10 13.07
CA GLY A 70 -12.97 -6.12 13.02
C GLY A 70 -13.60 -5.64 11.71
N THR A 71 -12.82 -5.07 10.79
CA THR A 71 -13.31 -4.53 9.50
C THR A 71 -12.88 -5.41 8.33
N GLY A 72 -11.66 -5.95 8.38
CA GLY A 72 -11.08 -6.59 7.21
C GLY A 72 -9.80 -7.37 7.47
N LYS A 73 -9.22 -7.88 6.38
CA LYS A 73 -7.89 -8.47 6.34
C LYS A 73 -6.90 -7.50 5.71
N LEU A 74 -5.70 -7.42 6.28
CA LEU A 74 -4.62 -6.64 5.68
C LEU A 74 -4.19 -7.24 4.35
N ALA A 75 -3.99 -6.36 3.38
CA ALA A 75 -3.43 -6.67 2.09
C ALA A 75 -2.49 -5.55 1.66
N VAL A 76 -1.64 -5.82 0.67
CA VAL A 76 -0.66 -4.86 0.17
C VAL A 76 -0.72 -4.80 -1.35
N GLY A 77 -0.72 -3.60 -1.91
CA GLY A 77 -0.50 -3.34 -3.32
C GLY A 77 0.88 -2.74 -3.55
N VAL A 78 1.41 -2.85 -4.75
CA VAL A 78 2.73 -2.32 -5.11
C VAL A 78 2.78 -1.74 -6.51
N LEU A 79 3.48 -0.64 -6.67
CA LEU A 79 3.91 -0.11 -7.95
C LEU A 79 5.45 -0.14 -7.95
N TYR A 80 6.04 -1.04 -8.73
CA TYR A 80 7.50 -1.05 -8.91
C TYR A 80 7.91 0.08 -9.84
N THR A 81 8.95 0.82 -9.44
CA THR A 81 9.34 2.05 -10.13
C THR A 81 10.87 2.11 -10.28
N GLU A 82 11.45 1.09 -10.90
CA GLU A 82 12.92 0.92 -11.02
C GLU A 82 13.62 2.12 -11.69
N LEU A 83 12.93 2.83 -12.57
CA LEU A 83 13.47 4.01 -13.26
C LEU A 83 13.10 5.35 -12.60
N MET A 84 12.24 5.36 -11.58
CA MET A 84 11.80 6.59 -10.93
C MET A 84 12.73 6.96 -9.78
N LYS A 85 13.10 8.24 -9.71
CA LYS A 85 13.78 8.80 -8.55
C LYS A 85 12.84 8.88 -7.36
N LYS A 86 13.42 8.95 -6.16
CA LYS A 86 12.68 9.10 -4.89
C LYS A 86 11.65 10.24 -4.94
N GLU A 87 12.04 11.38 -5.49
CA GLU A 87 11.16 12.56 -5.61
C GLU A 87 9.91 12.27 -6.45
N ASP A 88 10.03 11.48 -7.52
CA ASP A 88 8.89 11.11 -8.34
C ASP A 88 7.99 10.10 -7.64
N ARG A 89 8.57 9.16 -6.88
CA ARG A 89 7.79 8.24 -6.02
C ARG A 89 7.02 8.98 -4.94
N LEU A 90 7.62 10.00 -4.34
CA LEU A 90 6.93 10.87 -3.38
C LEU A 90 5.75 11.60 -4.02
N LYS A 91 5.85 12.04 -5.28
CA LYS A 91 4.69 12.60 -6.01
C LYS A 91 3.58 11.58 -6.19
N VAL A 92 3.90 10.30 -6.40
CA VAL A 92 2.90 9.21 -6.44
C VAL A 92 2.22 9.06 -5.08
N VAL A 93 3.00 9.01 -3.99
CA VAL A 93 2.50 8.92 -2.61
C VAL A 93 1.56 10.09 -2.32
N SER A 94 2.00 11.33 -2.54
CA SER A 94 1.18 12.53 -2.32
C SER A 94 -0.08 12.54 -3.18
N TYR A 95 -0.01 12.10 -4.43
CA TYR A 95 -1.18 12.00 -5.29
C TYR A 95 -2.20 10.99 -4.76
N VAL A 96 -1.76 9.80 -4.33
CA VAL A 96 -2.65 8.79 -3.75
C VAL A 96 -3.27 9.29 -2.44
N ARG A 97 -2.49 9.92 -1.55
CA ARG A 97 -2.99 10.53 -0.31
C ARG A 97 -3.97 11.69 -0.56
N GLY A 98 -3.84 12.39 -1.69
CA GLY A 98 -4.78 13.43 -2.09
C GLY A 98 -6.13 12.89 -2.60
N LEU A 99 -6.18 11.62 -3.01
CA LEU A 99 -7.40 10.98 -3.51
C LEU A 99 -8.15 10.17 -2.47
N PHE A 100 -7.44 9.64 -1.47
CA PHE A 100 -7.97 8.71 -0.50
C PHE A 100 -7.62 9.15 0.92
N ASP A 101 -8.58 9.00 1.83
CA ASP A 101 -8.34 9.19 3.25
C ASP A 101 -7.39 8.08 3.74
N THR A 102 -6.15 8.43 4.09
CA THR A 102 -5.14 7.49 4.61
C THR A 102 -5.03 7.68 6.12
N PRO A 103 -5.75 6.88 6.93
CA PRO A 103 -5.81 7.06 8.39
C PRO A 103 -4.49 6.74 9.10
N CYS A 104 -3.55 6.11 8.41
CA CYS A 104 -2.18 5.92 8.86
C CYS A 104 -1.25 6.68 7.89
N GLY A 105 -0.23 7.36 8.41
CA GLY A 105 0.75 8.05 7.55
C GLY A 105 0.78 9.58 7.65
N SER A 106 0.06 10.17 8.62
CA SER A 106 0.14 11.59 9.01
C SER A 106 1.54 12.02 9.40
#